data_AF-A0A968NKY6-F1
#
_entry.id   AF-A0A968NKY6-F1
#
_cell.length_a   1.000
_cell.length_b   1.000
_cell.length_c   1.000
_cell.angle_alpha   90.00
_cell.angle_beta   90.00
_cell.angle_gamma   90.00
#
_symmetry.space_group_name_H-M   'P 1'
#
loop_
_entity.id
_entity.type
_entity.pdbx_description
1 polymer ?
#
loop_
_entity_poly.entity_id
_entity_poly.type
_entity_poly.pdbx_seq_one_letter_code
_entity_poly.pdbx_strand_id
1 'polypeptide(L)' 'MDGFQPLNFESRKLITKVDDLDWKMITAADFNGDGKDDILWRNSRTGENAVWFMDGLT' A
#
# COMPACT_ATOMS: atom_id res chain seq x y z
N MET A 1 -35.56 -10.45 -13.48
CA MET A 1 -35.00 -9.66 -12.37
C MET A 1 -33.56 -10.09 -12.29
N ASP A 2 -32.61 -9.16 -12.45
CA ASP A 2 -31.22 -9.21 -11.96
C ASP A 2 -30.56 -7.89 -12.37
N GLY A 3 -30.97 -6.83 -11.67
CA GLY A 3 -30.49 -5.48 -11.90
C GLY A 3 -29.12 -5.28 -11.27
N PHE A 4 -28.06 -5.65 -11.99
CA PHE A 4 -26.71 -5.22 -11.62
C PHE A 4 -26.55 -3.73 -11.94
N GLN A 5 -26.46 -2.91 -10.90
CA GLN A 5 -26.02 -1.52 -11.02
C GLN A 5 -24.48 -1.51 -11.07
N PRO A 6 -23.84 -0.93 -12.10
CA PRO A 6 -22.39 -0.80 -12.11
C PRO A 6 -21.92 0.12 -10.98
N LEU A 7 -20.81 -0.24 -10.34
CA LEU A 7 -20.13 0.62 -9.37
C LEU A 7 -19.76 1.96 -10.05
N ASN A 8 -20.36 3.06 -9.59
CA ASN A 8 -20.04 4.40 -10.06
C ASN A 8 -18.78 4.88 -9.31
N PHE A 9 -17.64 4.93 -10.00
CA PHE A 9 -16.42 5.50 -9.44
C PHE A 9 -16.39 7.01 -9.72
N GLU A 10 -16.61 7.82 -8.68
CA GLU A 10 -16.75 9.29 -8.78
C GLU A 10 -15.47 10.01 -9.27
N SER A 11 -14.27 9.47 -9.00
CA SER A 11 -13.03 9.99 -9.57
C SER A 11 -11.89 8.96 -9.54
N ARG A 12 -10.93 9.09 -10.47
CA ARG A 12 -9.63 8.41 -10.43
C ARG A 12 -8.53 9.40 -10.79
N LYS A 13 -7.39 9.33 -10.09
CA LYS A 13 -6.17 10.06 -10.46
C LYS A 13 -5.10 9.04 -10.80
N LEU A 14 -4.66 9.02 -12.06
CA LEU A 14 -3.47 8.28 -12.43
C LEU A 14 -2.25 9.05 -11.90
N ILE A 15 -1.36 8.34 -11.23
CA ILE A 15 -0.05 8.87 -10.82
C ILE A 15 0.99 8.49 -11.86
N THR A 16 2.13 9.20 -11.86
CA THR A 16 3.25 8.88 -12.74
C THR A 16 3.64 7.42 -12.58
N LYS A 17 3.81 6.72 -13.71
CA LYS A 17 4.28 5.34 -13.71
C LYS A 17 5.66 5.28 -13.07
N VAL A 18 5.85 4.34 -12.16
CA VAL A 18 7.17 4.00 -11.61
C VAL A 18 7.78 2.88 -12.47
N ASP A 19 9.05 3.00 -12.82
CA ASP A 19 9.75 2.00 -13.65
C ASP A 19 10.28 0.82 -12.82
N ASP A 20 10.64 1.05 -11.55
CA ASP A 20 10.97 0.00 -10.61
C ASP A 20 9.69 -0.61 -10.02
N LEU A 21 9.35 -1.80 -10.49
CA LEU A 21 8.17 -2.55 -10.05
C LEU A 21 8.50 -3.66 -9.05
N ASP A 22 9.76 -3.79 -8.63
CA ASP A 22 10.20 -4.88 -7.76
C ASP A 22 9.77 -4.66 -6.31
N TRP A 23 9.56 -3.42 -5.90
CA TRP A 23 9.06 -3.11 -4.56
C TRP A 23 7.58 -3.45 -4.44
N LYS A 24 7.28 -4.40 -3.54
CA LYS A 24 5.92 -4.84 -3.22
C LYS A 24 5.59 -4.53 -1.77
N MET A 25 4.38 -4.01 -1.53
CA MET A 25 3.80 -3.97 -0.19
C MET A 25 3.55 -5.41 0.27
N ILE A 26 4.06 -5.77 1.43
CA ILE A 26 3.90 -7.10 2.01
C ILE A 26 2.81 -7.12 3.06
N THR A 27 2.90 -6.22 4.05
CA THR A 27 1.92 -6.14 5.15
C THR A 27 1.96 -4.76 5.80
N ALA A 28 0.91 -4.46 6.55
CA ALA A 28 0.88 -3.41 7.56
C ALA A 28 0.84 -4.06 8.95
N ALA A 29 1.63 -3.54 9.90
CA ALA A 29 1.68 -3.97 11.31
C ALA A 29 2.51 -2.98 12.14
N ASP A 30 2.28 -2.92 13.44
CA ASP A 30 3.10 -2.14 14.38
C ASP A 30 4.51 -2.76 14.54
N PHE A 31 5.50 -2.22 13.81
CA PHE A 31 6.86 -2.73 13.79
C PHE A 31 7.78 -2.01 14.80
N ASN A 32 7.43 -0.79 15.23
CA ASN A 32 8.22 0.00 16.19
C ASN A 32 7.64 0.06 17.61
N GLY A 33 6.44 -0.45 17.83
CA GLY A 33 5.76 -0.54 19.12
C GLY A 33 5.05 0.74 19.55
N ASP A 34 4.73 1.66 18.63
CA ASP A 34 4.07 2.93 18.95
C ASP A 34 2.52 2.84 18.97
N GLY A 35 1.98 1.65 18.70
CA GLY A 35 0.54 1.39 18.64
C GLY A 35 -0.11 1.76 17.30
N LYS A 36 0.68 2.05 16.26
CA LYS A 36 0.19 2.37 14.91
C LYS A 36 0.80 1.39 13.90
N ASP A 37 0.02 1.07 12.86
CA ASP A 37 0.51 0.19 11.80
C ASP A 37 1.52 0.90 10.89
N ASP A 38 2.71 0.31 10.78
CA ASP A 38 3.75 0.67 9.82
C ASP A 38 3.66 -0.21 8.56
N ILE A 39 4.33 0.17 7.46
CA ILE A 39 4.27 -0.58 6.19
C ILE A 39 5.58 -1.31 5.91
N LEU A 40 5.51 -2.63 5.72
CA LEU A 40 6.63 -3.43 5.21
C LEU A 40 6.59 -3.52 3.68
N TRP A 41 7.71 -3.13 3.06
CA TRP A 41 7.98 -3.34 1.65
C TRP A 41 9.12 -4.32 1.46
N ARG A 42 9.03 -5.11 0.39
CA ARG A 42 10.10 -6.01 -0.04
C ARG A 42 10.39 -5.84 -1.52
N ASN A 43 11.67 -5.74 -1.87
CA ASN A 43 12.12 -5.82 -3.24
C ASN A 43 12.17 -7.29 -3.67
N SER A 44 11.36 -7.68 -4.65
CA SER A 44 11.27 -9.06 -5.12
C SER A 44 12.51 -9.55 -5.87
N ARG A 45 13.33 -8.62 -6.40
CA ARG A 45 14.55 -8.94 -7.16
C ARG A 45 15.78 -9.06 -6.26
N THR A 46 15.98 -8.12 -5.33
CA THR A 46 17.17 -8.08 -4.46
C THR A 46 16.95 -8.80 -3.12
N GLY A 47 15.69 -8.94 -2.70
CA GLY A 47 15.35 -9.48 -1.38
C GLY A 47 15.47 -8.46 -0.24
N GLU A 48 15.82 -7.21 -0.53
CA GLU A 48 15.86 -6.11 0.44
C GLU A 48 14.48 -5.85 1.04
N ASN A 49 14.48 -5.42 2.30
CA ASN A 49 13.26 -5.08 3.04
C ASN A 49 13.41 -3.65 3.58
N ALA A 50 12.31 -2.91 3.57
CA ALA A 50 12.26 -1.57 4.13
C ALA A 50 10.92 -1.36 4.84
N VAL A 51 10.96 -0.65 5.97
CA VAL A 51 9.79 -0.33 6.80
C VAL A 51 9.59 1.17 6.78
N TRP A 52 8.35 1.59 6.50
CA TRP A 52 7.93 2.99 6.61
C TRP A 52 7.20 3.12 7.93
N PHE A 53 7.83 3.82 8.87
CA PHE A 53 7.22 4.14 10.15
C PHE A 53 6.14 5.20 9.94
N MET A 54 4.95 4.95 10.47
CA MET A 54 3.77 5.77 10.22
C MET A 54 3.28 6.43 11.52
N ASP A 55 3.11 7.75 11.49
CA ASP A 55 2.66 8.49 12.67
C ASP A 55 1.12 8.58 12.81
N GLY A 56 0.34 7.98 11.90
CA GLY A 56 -1.12 8.03 11.90
C GLY A 56 -1.72 9.45 11.92
N LEU A 57 -3.01 9.58 12.22
CA LEU A 57 -3.60 10.82 12.72
C LEU A 57 -3.92 10.63 14.21
N THR A 58 -3.48 11.56 15.06
CA THR A 58 -3.92 11.69 16.46
C THR A 58 -5.34 12.21 16.55
#